data_AF-A0A1G8XVL1-F1
#
_entry.id   AF-A0A1G8XVL1-F1
#
_cell.length_a   1.000
_cell.length_b   1.000
_cell.length_c   1.000
_cell.angle_alpha   90.00
_cell.angle_beta   90.00
_cell.angle_gamma   90.00
#
_symmetry.space_group_name_H-M   'P 1'
#
loop_
_entity.id
_entity.type
_entity.pdbx_description
1 polymer ?
#
loop_
_entity_poly.entity_id
_entity_poly.type
_entity_poly.pdbx_seq_one_letter_code
_entity_poly.pdbx_strand_id
1 'polypeptide(L)' 'MTYEDRLTRFGFSYLERYFDCYGVTITVIEDETDKSAQEELVDDLIKLVASFSGKLYGMRSSKKQQVVNTVESEVKPDE' A
#
# COMPACT_ATOMS: atom_id res chain seq x y z
N MET A 1 -15.97 4.66 -5.61
CA MET A 1 -14.51 4.88 -5.42
C MET A 1 -13.87 4.84 -6.79
N THR A 2 -12.81 5.59 -7.08
CA THR A 2 -12.28 5.61 -8.46
C THR A 2 -11.45 4.36 -8.82
N TYR A 3 -10.89 3.68 -7.83
CA TYR A 3 -10.15 2.42 -8.00
C TYR A 3 -10.21 1.59 -6.71
N GLU A 4 -10.01 0.28 -6.80
CA GLU A 4 -10.02 -0.64 -5.65
C GLU A 4 -8.95 -0.29 -4.62
N ASP A 5 -7.74 0.03 -5.07
CA ASP A 5 -6.58 0.36 -4.23
C ASP A 5 -6.77 1.64 -3.41
N ARG A 6 -7.72 2.51 -3.78
CA ARG A 6 -8.09 3.71 -3.00
C ARG A 6 -8.89 3.38 -1.75
N LEU A 7 -9.63 2.27 -1.77
CA LEU A 7 -10.37 1.79 -0.60
C LEU A 7 -9.42 1.05 0.35
N THR A 8 -8.61 0.15 -0.19
CA THR A 8 -7.61 -0.57 0.59
C THR A 8 -6.56 -1.20 -0.32
N ARG A 9 -5.31 -1.28 0.17
CA ARG A 9 -4.25 -1.99 -0.54
C ARG A 9 -4.33 -3.51 -0.40
N PHE A 10 -4.94 -3.98 0.69
CA PHE A 10 -5.11 -5.41 1.00
C PHE A 10 -6.48 -5.66 1.62
N GLY A 11 -7.02 -6.86 1.39
CA GLY A 11 -8.29 -7.25 2.03
C GLY A 11 -9.52 -6.58 1.42
N PHE A 12 -9.45 -6.17 0.14
CA PHE A 12 -10.63 -5.67 -0.58
C PHE A 12 -11.77 -6.68 -0.53
N SER A 13 -11.51 -7.96 -0.86
CA SER A 13 -12.52 -9.03 -0.79
C SER A 13 -13.07 -9.27 0.62
N TYR A 14 -12.29 -8.97 1.66
CA TYR A 14 -12.79 -9.02 3.03
C TYR A 14 -13.77 -7.87 3.30
N LEU A 15 -13.43 -6.65 2.89
CA LEU A 15 -14.29 -5.48 3.04
C LEU A 15 -15.57 -5.60 2.21
N GLU A 16 -15.48 -6.11 0.99
CA GLU A 16 -16.62 -6.42 0.13
C GLU A 16 -17.59 -7.36 0.85
N ARG A 17 -17.09 -8.51 1.32
CA ARG A 17 -17.92 -9.47 2.04
C ARG A 17 -18.47 -8.94 3.37
N TYR A 18 -17.71 -8.09 4.04
CA TYR A 18 -18.15 -7.43 5.27
C TYR A 18 -19.29 -6.44 4.99
N PHE A 19 -19.18 -5.63 3.94
CA PHE A 19 -20.20 -4.65 3.56
C PHE A 19 -21.46 -5.29 2.98
N ASP A 20 -21.33 -6.41 2.28
CA ASP A 20 -22.47 -7.23 1.83
C ASP A 20 -23.35 -7.67 3.01
N CYS A 21 -22.75 -7.98 4.17
CA CYS A 21 -23.51 -8.34 5.38
C CYS A 21 -24.42 -7.20 5.87
N TYR A 22 -24.15 -5.97 5.47
CA TYR A 22 -24.93 -4.77 5.80
C TYR A 22 -25.73 -4.24 4.61
N GLY A 23 -25.77 -4.97 3.48
CA GLY A 23 -26.47 -4.53 2.27
C GLY A 23 -25.79 -3.34 1.57
N VAL A 24 -24.50 -3.14 1.78
CA VAL A 24 -23.72 -2.06 1.17
C VAL A 24 -22.89 -2.63 0.02
N THR A 25 -23.07 -2.10 -1.18
CA THR A 25 -22.30 -2.49 -2.37
C THR A 25 -21.17 -1.50 -2.64
N ILE A 26 -19.97 -2.02 -2.89
CA ILE A 26 -18.82 -1.20 -3.33
C ILE A 26 -18.90 -1.03 -4.85
N THR A 27 -18.90 0.21 -5.33
CA THR A 27 -18.82 0.52 -6.77
C THR A 27 -17.50 1.23 -7.07
N VAL A 28 -16.74 0.66 -8.00
CA VAL A 28 -15.50 1.23 -8.54
C VAL A 28 -15.82 1.98 -9.83
N ILE A 29 -15.33 3.21 -9.96
CA ILE A 29 -15.57 4.14 -11.06
C ILE A 29 -14.22 4.37 -11.73
N GLU A 30 -13.93 3.68 -12.83
CA GLU A 30 -12.62 3.80 -13.49
C GLU A 30 -12.37 5.25 -13.93
N ASP A 31 -11.49 5.95 -13.23
CA ASP A 31 -11.09 7.34 -13.50
C ASP A 31 -9.56 7.34 -13.57
N GLU A 32 -9.01 7.74 -14.72
CA GLU A 32 -7.56 7.85 -14.94
C GLU A 32 -7.00 8.95 -14.02
N THR A 33 -5.94 8.65 -13.27
CA THR A 33 -5.27 9.64 -12.41
C THR A 33 -3.84 9.95 -12.81
N ASP A 34 -3.41 11.17 -12.44
CA ASP A 34 -2.14 11.82 -12.77
C ASP A 34 -0.85 11.12 -12.26
N LYS A 35 -0.95 10.14 -11.36
CA LYS A 35 0.19 9.32 -10.91
C LYS A 35 0.18 7.98 -11.61
N SER A 36 1.35 7.50 -12.04
CA SER A 36 1.43 6.19 -12.67
C SER A 36 1.04 5.11 -11.66
N ALA A 37 0.32 4.09 -12.10
CA ALA A 37 -0.04 2.95 -11.24
C ALA A 37 1.22 2.36 -10.56
N GLN A 38 2.35 2.38 -11.26
CA GLN A 38 3.66 1.95 -10.77
C GLN A 38 4.11 2.73 -9.53
N GLU A 39 4.01 4.07 -9.53
CA GLU A 39 4.41 4.88 -8.37
C GLU A 39 3.57 4.55 -7.12
N GLU A 40 2.27 4.30 -7.29
CA GLU A 40 1.41 3.90 -6.17
C GLU A 40 1.81 2.54 -5.59
N LEU A 41 2.17 1.58 -6.44
CA LEU A 41 2.68 0.27 -6.00
C LEU A 41 3.97 0.41 -5.18
N VAL A 42 4.90 1.25 -5.63
CA VAL A 42 6.18 1.47 -4.97
C VAL A 42 5.98 2.13 -3.60
N ASP A 43 5.16 3.17 -3.53
CA ASP A 43 4.85 3.85 -2.26
C ASP A 43 4.23 2.89 -1.23
N ASP A 44 3.32 2.03 -1.66
CA ASP A 44 2.67 1.09 -0.75
C ASP A 44 3.59 -0.04 -0.29
N LEU A 45 4.50 -0.50 -1.16
CA LEU A 45 5.55 -1.45 -0.78
C LEU A 45 6.46 -0.87 0.31
N ILE A 46 6.90 0.38 0.15
CA ILE A 46 7.74 1.06 1.14
C ILE A 46 7.03 1.16 2.50
N LYS A 47 5.75 1.55 2.51
CA LYS A 47 4.93 1.60 3.73
C LYS A 47 4.82 0.23 4.42
N LEU A 48 4.63 -0.83 3.62
CA LEU A 48 4.59 -2.21 4.10
C LEU A 48 5.91 -2.59 4.79
N VAL A 49 7.03 -2.42 4.10
CA VAL A 49 8.36 -2.75 4.61
C VAL A 49 8.67 -1.97 5.88
N ALA A 50 8.32 -0.67 5.93
CA ALA A 50 8.50 0.16 7.11
C ALA A 50 7.68 -0.33 8.32
N SER A 51 6.43 -0.73 8.09
CA SER A 51 5.54 -1.28 9.13
C SER A 51 6.07 -2.61 9.70
N PHE A 52 6.46 -3.54 8.83
CA PHE A 52 7.02 -4.83 9.24
C PHE A 52 8.38 -4.68 9.92
N SER A 53 9.27 -3.84 9.38
CA SER A 53 10.57 -3.58 9.98
C SER A 53 10.46 -2.91 11.35
N GLY A 54 9.46 -2.06 11.56
CA GLY A 54 9.16 -1.46 12.86
C GLY A 54 8.75 -2.50 13.90
N LYS A 55 7.99 -3.52 13.50
CA LYS A 55 7.61 -4.65 14.38
C LYS A 55 8.77 -5.60 14.66
N LEU A 56 9.60 -5.90 13.65
CA LEU A 56 10.71 -6.84 13.78
C LEU A 56 11.90 -6.28 14.55
N TYR A 57 12.26 -5.01 14.29
CA TYR A 57 13.48 -4.42 14.82
C TYR A 57 13.22 -3.34 15.86
N GLY A 58 11.98 -2.86 16.00
CA GLY A 58 11.61 -1.73 16.85
C GLY A 58 11.62 -0.41 16.08
N MET A 59 10.73 0.52 16.47
CA MET A 59 10.47 1.76 15.72
C MET A 59 11.69 2.67 15.56
N ARG A 60 12.66 2.61 16.47
CA ARG A 60 13.90 3.42 16.49
C ARG A 60 15.17 2.65 16.13
N SER A 61 15.05 1.43 15.62
CA SER A 61 16.22 0.61 15.32
C SER A 61 16.92 1.06 14.04
N SER A 62 18.25 1.13 14.09
CA SER A 62 19.08 1.39 12.92
C SER A 62 18.87 0.36 11.82
N LYS A 63 18.59 -0.90 12.18
CA LYS A 63 18.27 -1.97 11.22
C LYS A 63 16.99 -1.70 10.45
N LYS A 64 15.96 -1.13 11.09
CA LYS A 64 14.73 -0.71 10.39
C LYS A 64 15.06 0.35 9.34
N GLN A 65 15.85 1.36 9.71
CA GLN A 65 16.25 2.41 8.78
C GLN A 65 17.05 1.85 7.60
N GLN A 66 17.98 0.93 7.87
CA GLN A 66 18.76 0.27 6.82
C GLN A 66 17.87 -0.47 5.82
N VAL A 67 16.95 -1.32 6.30
CA VAL A 67 16.06 -2.10 5.44
C VAL A 67 15.17 -1.20 4.59
N VAL A 68 14.56 -0.17 5.19
CA VAL A 68 13.69 0.76 4.46
C VAL A 68 14.49 1.50 3.39
N ASN A 69 15.66 2.04 3.73
CA ASN A 69 16.50 2.78 2.79
C ASN A 69 16.98 1.90 1.63
N THR A 70 17.38 0.65 1.91
CA THR A 70 17.80 -0.30 0.87
C THR A 70 16.65 -0.62 -0.08
N VAL A 71 15.44 -0.85 0.43
CA VAL A 71 14.29 -1.08 -0.44
C VAL A 71 14.01 0.17 -1.26
N GLU A 72 13.97 1.36 -0.65
CA GLU A 72 13.72 2.61 -1.35
C GLU A 72 14.71 2.89 -2.50
N SER A 73 16.00 2.56 -2.35
CA SER A 73 17.00 2.75 -3.39
C SER A 73 16.88 1.77 -4.56
N GLU A 74 16.31 0.59 -4.34
CA GLU A 74 16.18 -0.45 -5.38
C GLU A 74 14.89 -0.30 -6.19
N VAL A 75 13.84 0.29 -5.60
CA VAL A 75 12.53 0.40 -6.25
C VAL A 75 12.31 1.76 -6.94
N LYS A 76 13.06 2.79 -6.55
CA LYS A 76 13.09 4.04 -7.32
C LYS A 76 14.03 3.83 -8.50
N PRO A 77 13.59 4.02 -9.76
CA PRO A 77 14.50 3.95 -10.89
C PRO A 77 15.63 4.98 -10.69
N ASP A 78 16.86 4.58 -10.96
CA ASP A 78 17.97 5.52 -11.13
C ASP A 78 17.51 6.61 -12.10
N GLU A 79 17.59 7.88 -11.70
CA GLU A 79 17.36 9.03 -12.60
C GLU A 79 18.18 8.92 -13.89
#